data_AF-A0A8B5X140-F1
#
_entry.id   AF-A0A8B5X140-F1
#
_cell.length_a   1.000
_cell.length_b   1.000
_cell.length_c   1.000
_cell.angle_alpha   90.00
_cell.angle_beta   90.00
_cell.angle_gamma   90.00
#
_symmetry.space_group_name_H-M   'P 1'
#
loop_
_entity.id
_entity.type
_entity.pdbx_description
1 polymer ?
#
loop_
_entity_poly.entity_id
_entity_poly.type
_entity_poly.pdbx_seq_one_letter_code
_entity_poly.pdbx_strand_id
1 'polypeptide(L)' 'QGNTRLMMIGIFELMAYISTHFTLQPGDIVLTGTPAGVGSLRSGDALVLRLAGHEFSAQVA' A
#
# COMPACT_ATOMS: atom_id res chain seq x y z
N GLN A 1 -9.76 0.44 8.19
CA GLN A 1 -9.96 -0.94 7.68
C GLN A 1 -10.43 -0.84 6.23
N GLY A 2 -10.06 -1.78 5.37
CA GLY A 2 -10.46 -1.78 3.96
C GLY A 2 -10.37 -3.17 3.33
N ASN A 3 -10.88 -3.31 2.11
CA ASN A 3 -10.84 -4.56 1.34
C ASN A 3 -10.27 -4.30 -0.05
N THR A 4 -9.39 -5.15 -0.55
CA THR A 4 -8.75 -5.00 -1.87
C THR A 4 -9.75 -5.06 -3.03
N ARG A 5 -10.95 -5.64 -2.83
CA ARG A 5 -12.05 -5.58 -3.80
C ARG A 5 -12.58 -4.17 -4.06
N LEU A 6 -12.26 -3.21 -3.18
CA LEU A 6 -12.66 -1.80 -3.31
C LEU A 6 -11.56 -0.94 -3.93
N MET A 7 -10.44 -1.53 -4.37
CA MET A 7 -9.42 -0.79 -5.12
C MET A 7 -10.03 -0.23 -6.40
N MET A 8 -9.80 1.06 -6.66
CA MET A 8 -10.31 1.73 -7.86
C MET A 8 -9.68 1.18 -9.15
N ILE A 9 -8.41 0.80 -9.07
CA ILE A 9 -7.63 0.21 -10.17
C ILE A 9 -7.22 -1.19 -9.72
N GLY A 10 -7.58 -2.21 -10.49
CA GLY A 10 -7.24 -3.60 -10.18
C GLY A 10 -5.73 -3.87 -10.33
N ILE A 11 -5.23 -4.94 -9.71
CA ILE A 11 -3.78 -5.26 -9.75
C ILE A 11 -3.27 -5.40 -11.19
N PHE A 12 -3.96 -6.14 -12.05
CA PHE A 12 -3.53 -6.33 -13.44
C PHE A 12 -3.53 -5.03 -14.25
N GLU A 13 -4.55 -4.20 -14.06
CA GLU A 13 -4.67 -2.90 -14.72
C GLU A 13 -3.58 -1.93 -14.26
N LEU A 14 -3.32 -1.88 -12.95
CA LEU A 14 -2.24 -1.08 -12.36
C LEU A 14 -0.87 -1.50 -12.91
N MET A 15 -0.61 -2.81 -12.97
CA MET A 15 0.66 -3.33 -13.49
C MET A 15 0.83 -3.00 -14.98
N ALA A 16 -0.22 -3.16 -15.78
CA ALA A 16 -0.22 -2.78 -17.19
C ALA A 16 0.08 -1.28 -17.35
N TYR A 17 -0.60 -0.42 -16.59
CA TYR A 17 -0.41 1.03 -16.62
C TYR A 17 1.02 1.46 -16.23
N ILE A 18 1.59 0.87 -15.17
CA ILE A 18 2.97 1.17 -14.78
C ILE A 18 3.93 0.75 -15.90
N SER A 19 3.72 -0.43 -16.48
CA SER A 19 4.62 -0.99 -17.51
C SER A 19 4.68 -0.19 -18.82
N THR A 20 3.69 0.65 -19.11
CA THR A 20 3.72 1.54 -20.29
C THR A 20 4.61 2.77 -20.07
N HIS A 21 4.92 3.11 -18.81
CA HIS A 21 5.71 4.29 -18.45
C HIS A 21 7.10 3.92 -17.91
N PHE A 22 7.22 2.77 -17.24
CA PHE A 22 8.46 2.29 -16.62
C PHE A 22 8.66 0.81 -16.90
N THR A 23 9.90 0.39 -17.12
CA THR A 23 10.23 -1.03 -17.17
C THR A 23 10.24 -1.61 -15.76
N LEU A 24 9.34 -2.55 -15.49
CA LEU A 24 9.34 -3.32 -14.24
C LEU A 24 10.47 -4.35 -14.25
N GLN A 25 11.26 -4.37 -13.17
CA GLN A 25 12.36 -5.30 -12.97
C GLN A 25 12.06 -6.31 -11.85
N PRO A 26 12.70 -7.49 -11.86
CA PRO A 26 12.61 -8.41 -10.73
C PRO A 26 13.05 -7.74 -9.44
N GLY A 27 12.20 -7.82 -8.40
CA GLY A 27 12.45 -7.22 -7.10
C GLY A 27 11.76 -5.86 -6.89
N ASP A 28 11.17 -5.26 -7.91
CA ASP A 28 10.41 -4.01 -7.76
C ASP A 28 9.19 -4.20 -6.84
N ILE A 29 8.94 -3.20 -6.00
CA ILE A 29 7.82 -3.16 -5.05
C ILE A 29 6.84 -2.08 -5.48
N VAL A 30 5.58 -2.49 -5.72
CA VAL A 30 4.49 -1.58 -6.07
C VAL A 30 3.56 -1.38 -4.87
N LEU A 31 3.41 -0.13 -4.43
CA LEU A 31 2.41 0.24 -3.41
C LEU A 31 1.09 0.57 -4.10
N THR A 32 0.04 -0.21 -3.80
CA THR A 32 -1.20 -0.23 -4.57
C THR A 32 -2.25 0.80 -4.11
N GLY A 33 -1.86 1.70 -3.21
CA GLY A 33 -2.73 2.70 -2.59
C GLY A 33 -3.13 2.36 -1.16
N THR A 34 -4.02 3.17 -0.60
CA THR A 34 -4.52 3.03 0.78
C THR A 34 -6.04 3.20 0.80
N PRO A 35 -6.78 2.47 1.67
CA PRO A 35 -8.19 2.74 1.90
C PRO A 35 -8.39 4.13 2.53
N ALA A 36 -9.66 4.52 2.66
CA ALA A 36 -10.03 5.71 3.43
C ALA A 36 -9.59 5.61 4.91
N GLY A 37 -9.42 6.77 5.54
CA GLY A 37 -9.02 6.88 6.95
C GLY A 37 -7.55 7.27 7.17
N VAL A 38 -6.89 7.86 6.17
CA VAL A 38 -5.58 8.50 6.36
C VAL A 38 -5.69 9.68 7.33
N GLY A 39 -4.67 9.86 8.16
CA GLY A 39 -4.62 10.91 9.18
C GLY A 39 -3.18 11.33 9.47
N SER A 40 -3.03 12.44 10.17
CA SER A 40 -1.71 12.94 10.58
C SER A 40 -1.11 12.08 11.69
N LEU A 41 0.21 11.97 11.67
CA LEU A 41 1.00 11.27 12.67
C LEU A 41 1.81 12.28 13.49
N ARG A 42 2.08 11.96 14.75
CA ARG A 42 2.91 12.74 15.67
C ARG A 42 4.11 11.93 16.12
N SER A 43 5.18 12.63 16.48
CA SER A 43 6.37 11.99 17.04
C SER A 43 6.01 11.15 18.27
N GLY A 44 6.55 9.94 18.33
CA GLY A 44 6.27 8.95 19.36
C GLY A 44 5.06 8.04 19.08
N ASP A 45 4.26 8.30 18.04
CA ASP A 45 3.14 7.42 17.69
C ASP A 45 3.62 6.02 17.29
N ALA A 46 2.93 4.99 17.77
CA ALA A 46 3.13 3.61 17.36
C ALA A 46 2.06 3.21 16.32
N LEU A 47 2.50 2.66 15.20
CA LEU A 47 1.65 2.19 14.12
C LEU A 47 1.65 0.67 14.04
N VAL A 48 0.47 0.11 13.78
CA VAL A 48 0.27 -1.30 13.46
C VAL A 48 -0.51 -1.41 12.16
N LEU A 49 0.08 -2.05 11.16
CA LEU A 49 -0.57 -2.40 9.90
C LEU A 49 -0.85 -3.90 9.86
N ARG A 50 -2.03 -4.25 9.34
CA ARG A 50 -2.42 -5.65 9.14
C ARG A 50 -2.93 -5.88 7.73
N LEU A 51 -2.41 -6.91 7.07
CA LEU A 51 -2.82 -7.30 5.72
C LEU A 51 -2.77 -8.82 5.59
N ALA A 52 -3.88 -9.45 5.18
CA ALA A 52 -3.96 -10.89 4.92
C ALA A 52 -3.40 -11.77 6.07
N GLY A 53 -3.62 -11.37 7.33
CA GLY A 53 -3.14 -12.10 8.51
C GLY A 53 -1.69 -11.77 8.92
N HIS A 54 -0.97 -10.99 8.13
CA HIS A 54 0.35 -10.46 8.49
C HIS A 54 0.22 -9.17 9.29
N GLU A 55 1.11 -8.96 10.25
CA GLU A 55 1.23 -7.75 11.04
C GLU A 55 2.60 -7.09 10.84
N PHE A 56 2.58 -5.77 10.72
CA PHE A 56 3.77 -4.92 10.64
C PHE A 56 3.63 -3.80 11.65
N SER A 57 4.73 -3.45 12.33
CA SER A 57 4.77 -2.36 13.29
C SER A 57 5.84 -1.33 12.93
N ALA A 58 5.56 -0.08 13.26
CA ALA A 58 6.49 1.03 13.09
C ALA A 58 6.28 2.08 14.19
N GLN A 59 7.28 2.92 14.42
CA GLN A 59 7.20 4.04 15.35
C GLN A 59 7.60 5.32 14.63
N VAL A 60 6.89 6.40 14.89
CA VAL A 60 7.23 7.73 14.39
C VAL A 60 8.37 8.28 15.24
N ALA A 61 9.47 8.64 14.57
CA ALA A 61 10.65 9.23 15.19
C ALA A 61 10.35 10.53 15.95
#